data_AF-A0A1C7M9T4-F1
#
_entry.id   AF-A0A1C7M9T4-F1
#
_cell.length_a   1.000
_cell.length_b   1.000
_cell.length_c   1.000
_cell.angle_alpha   90.00
_cell.angle_beta   90.00
_cell.angle_gamma   90.00
#
_symmetry.space_group_name_H-M   'P 1'
#
loop_
_entity.id
_entity.type
_entity.pdbx_description
1 polymer ?
#
loop_
_entity_poly.entity_id
_entity_poly.type
_entity_poly.pdbx_seq_one_letter_code
_entity_poly.pdbx_strand_id
1 'polypeptide(L)'
;MILENLLRLVYPVADPTLVDIHDVRETLEAAIKYEMEEAIKTITGLLAGLRTEFPMEMYAIACRLQLEDVARLSAQEVRRQQKQHGLGEEAEELTAGAYHRLLRYCQLSDRVIKPFSFCHPVRAGEGATSTATPVASVPYPFNMGSADVVLRSLDGVKFHVHRVFLC
;
A
#
# COMPACT_ATOMS: atom_id res chain seq x y z
N MET A 1 -9.78 13.52 -23.68
CA MET A 1 -10.47 14.30 -22.63
C MET A 1 -9.62 14.45 -21.36
N ILE A 2 -8.76 13.48 -21.01
CA ILE A 2 -7.84 13.55 -19.85
C ILE A 2 -7.03 14.87 -19.79
N LEU A 3 -6.44 15.29 -20.92
CA LEU A 3 -5.66 16.53 -20.98
C LEU A 3 -6.51 17.79 -20.74
N GLU A 4 -7.74 17.82 -21.23
CA GLU A 4 -8.66 18.95 -21.01
C GLU A 4 -9.08 19.05 -19.54
N ASN A 5 -9.33 17.91 -18.89
CA ASN A 5 -9.62 17.86 -17.45
C ASN A 5 -8.43 18.41 -16.65
N LEU A 6 -7.20 17.99 -16.99
CA LEU A 6 -5.97 18.46 -16.37
C LEU A 6 -5.75 19.96 -16.54
N LEU A 7 -5.99 20.47 -17.75
CA LEU A 7 -5.83 21.89 -18.07
C LEU A 7 -6.89 22.74 -17.36
N ARG A 8 -8.13 22.26 -17.24
CA ARG A 8 -9.20 22.94 -16.50
C ARG A 8 -8.94 23.00 -14.99
N LEU A 9 -8.20 22.04 -14.44
CA LEU A 9 -7.79 22.04 -13.03
C LEU A 9 -6.69 23.08 -12.71
N VAL A 10 -5.88 23.46 -13.70
CA VAL A 10 -4.76 24.41 -13.51
C VAL A 10 -5.07 25.82 -14.01
N TYR A 11 -6.05 25.96 -14.88
CA TYR A 11 -6.55 27.27 -15.29
C TYR A 11 -7.77 27.67 -14.44
N PRO A 12 -7.98 28.96 -14.12
CA PRO A 12 -9.16 29.45 -13.39
C PRO A 12 -10.42 29.37 -14.26
N VAL A 13 -10.85 28.15 -14.54
CA VAL A 13 -12.03 27.77 -15.32
C VAL A 13 -12.81 26.78 -14.44
N ALA A 14 -14.10 26.59 -14.72
CA ALA A 14 -14.93 25.66 -13.95
C ALA A 14 -14.31 24.27 -13.86
N ASP A 15 -14.30 23.69 -12.66
CA ASP A 15 -13.79 22.36 -12.38
C ASP A 15 -14.43 21.30 -13.30
N PRO A 16 -13.68 20.28 -13.74
CA PRO A 16 -14.23 19.19 -14.53
C PRO A 16 -15.14 18.30 -13.68
N THR A 17 -16.29 17.92 -14.21
CA THR A 17 -17.19 16.94 -13.60
C THR A 17 -16.65 15.53 -13.87
N LEU A 18 -15.78 15.05 -12.98
CA LEU A 18 -15.31 13.66 -13.00
C LEU A 18 -16.37 12.77 -12.34
N VAL A 19 -17.29 12.24 -13.14
CA VAL A 19 -18.39 11.38 -12.66
C VAL A 19 -17.98 9.91 -12.67
N ASP A 20 -17.11 9.52 -13.61
CA ASP A 20 -16.66 8.15 -13.77
C ASP A 20 -15.34 7.90 -13.03
N ILE A 21 -15.23 6.73 -12.40
CA ILE A 21 -14.04 6.29 -11.67
C ILE A 21 -12.87 6.06 -12.61
N HIS A 22 -13.14 5.62 -13.84
CA HIS A 22 -12.12 5.46 -14.85
C HIS A 22 -11.48 6.81 -15.22
N ASP A 23 -12.30 7.83 -15.47
CA ASP A 23 -11.83 9.19 -15.76
C ASP A 23 -11.04 9.79 -14.59
N VAL A 24 -11.47 9.54 -13.35
CA VAL A 24 -10.77 9.99 -12.15
C VAL A 24 -9.39 9.35 -12.07
N ARG A 25 -9.29 8.04 -12.30
CA ARG A 25 -8.02 7.31 -12.31
C ARG A 25 -7.08 7.87 -13.36
N GLU A 26 -7.51 7.98 -14.61
CA GLU A 26 -6.66 8.46 -15.71
C GLU A 26 -6.20 9.90 -15.48
N THR A 27 -7.12 10.77 -15.02
CA THR A 27 -6.79 12.17 -14.73
C THR A 27 -5.83 12.30 -13.56
N LEU A 28 -5.99 11.47 -12.52
CA LEU A 28 -5.10 11.47 -11.36
C LEU A 28 -3.72 10.87 -11.69
N GLU A 29 -3.66 9.79 -12.48
CA GLU A 29 -2.41 9.23 -13.00
C GLU A 29 -1.65 10.27 -13.83
N ALA A 30 -2.36 11.00 -14.70
CA ALA A 30 -1.77 12.11 -15.45
C ALA A 30 -1.30 13.25 -14.52
N ALA A 31 -2.10 13.64 -13.52
CA ALA A 31 -1.75 14.70 -12.59
C ALA A 31 -0.48 14.37 -11.79
N ILE A 32 -0.33 13.12 -11.36
CA ILE A 32 0.89 12.63 -10.70
C ILE A 32 2.06 12.61 -11.68
N LYS A 33 1.87 12.10 -12.90
CA LYS A 33 2.91 12.06 -13.95
C LYS A 33 3.46 13.44 -14.31
N TYR A 34 2.60 14.46 -14.30
CA TYR A 34 2.98 15.84 -14.59
C TYR A 34 3.27 16.69 -13.35
N GLU A 35 3.30 16.09 -12.16
CA GLU A 35 3.60 16.76 -10.88
C GLU A 35 2.68 17.98 -10.59
N MET A 36 1.40 17.88 -10.96
CA MET A 36 0.42 18.96 -10.81
C MET A 36 -0.24 18.90 -9.43
N GLU A 37 0.45 19.40 -8.40
CA GLU A 37 0.03 19.30 -6.99
C GLU A 37 -1.40 19.81 -6.72
N GLU A 38 -1.77 20.95 -7.28
CA GLU A 38 -3.11 21.53 -7.09
C GLU A 38 -4.19 20.65 -7.75
N ALA A 39 -3.91 20.09 -8.93
CA ALA A 39 -4.82 19.14 -9.56
C ALA A 39 -4.98 17.86 -8.71
N ILE A 40 -3.88 17.35 -8.13
CA ILE A 40 -3.92 16.19 -7.23
C ILE A 40 -4.79 16.50 -6.00
N LYS A 41 -4.61 17.66 -5.36
CA LYS A 41 -5.43 18.07 -4.20
C LYS A 41 -6.90 18.20 -4.56
N THR A 42 -7.22 18.83 -5.67
CA THR A 42 -8.62 19.00 -6.10
C THR A 42 -9.27 17.66 -6.43
N ILE A 43 -8.60 16.80 -7.21
CA ILE A 43 -9.11 15.46 -7.54
C ILE A 43 -9.26 14.60 -6.28
N THR A 44 -8.31 14.65 -5.34
CA THR A 44 -8.44 13.93 -4.05
C THR A 44 -9.56 14.47 -3.15
N GLY A 45 -9.88 15.77 -3.26
CA GLY A 45 -11.09 16.35 -2.67
C GLY A 45 -12.36 15.78 -3.28
N LEU A 46 -12.43 15.69 -4.61
CA LEU A 46 -13.58 15.11 -5.34
C LEU A 46 -13.76 13.62 -5.04
N LEU A 47 -12.64 12.88 -4.95
CA LEU A 47 -12.59 11.47 -4.56
C LEU A 47 -13.29 11.21 -3.20
N ALA A 48 -13.30 12.18 -2.28
CA ALA A 48 -13.97 12.00 -0.99
C ALA A 48 -15.49 11.78 -1.12
N GLY A 49 -16.13 12.30 -2.17
CA GLY A 49 -17.55 12.05 -2.47
C GLY A 49 -17.79 10.63 -2.98
N LEU A 50 -17.03 10.24 -4.00
CA LEU A 50 -17.11 8.92 -4.66
C LEU A 50 -16.73 7.76 -3.74
N ARG A 51 -15.91 8.01 -2.70
CA ARG A 51 -15.53 7.01 -1.69
C ARG A 51 -16.73 6.35 -1.02
N THR A 52 -17.83 7.07 -0.87
CA THR A 52 -19.05 6.54 -0.23
C THR A 52 -19.79 5.58 -1.17
N GLU A 53 -19.72 5.84 -2.47
CA GLU A 53 -20.45 5.08 -3.48
C GLU A 53 -19.66 3.82 -3.87
N PHE A 54 -18.36 3.96 -4.12
CA PHE A 54 -17.46 2.91 -4.61
C PHE A 54 -16.20 2.74 -3.73
N PRO A 55 -16.34 2.31 -2.46
CA PRO A 55 -15.21 2.30 -1.51
C PRO A 55 -14.09 1.30 -1.89
N MET A 56 -14.41 0.22 -2.63
CA MET A 56 -13.43 -0.79 -3.04
C MET A 56 -12.54 -0.34 -4.21
N GLU A 57 -13.14 0.19 -5.28
CA GLU A 57 -12.38 0.73 -6.42
C GLU A 57 -11.48 1.88 -5.99
N MET A 58 -12.00 2.72 -5.08
CA MET A 58 -11.24 3.83 -4.49
C MET A 58 -10.06 3.35 -3.66
N TYR A 59 -10.18 2.20 -2.99
CA TYR A 59 -9.05 1.56 -2.32
C TYR A 59 -8.03 1.01 -3.34
N ALA A 60 -8.49 0.44 -4.45
CA ALA A 60 -7.63 -0.04 -5.54
C ALA A 60 -6.79 1.08 -6.14
N ILE A 61 -7.44 2.20 -6.50
CA ILE A 61 -6.80 3.39 -7.07
C ILE A 61 -5.80 3.97 -6.09
N ALA A 62 -6.20 4.13 -4.82
CA ALA A 62 -5.31 4.66 -3.79
C ALA A 62 -4.06 3.78 -3.59
N CYS A 63 -4.21 2.45 -3.61
CA CYS A 63 -3.07 1.53 -3.52
C CYS A 63 -2.14 1.63 -4.73
N ARG A 64 -2.70 1.73 -5.94
CA ARG A 64 -1.93 1.85 -7.19
C ARG A 64 -1.15 3.15 -7.26
N LEU A 65 -1.75 4.24 -6.80
CA LEU A 65 -1.15 5.58 -6.78
C LEU A 65 -0.34 5.87 -5.52
N GLN A 66 -0.19 4.89 -4.63
CA GLN A 66 0.55 5.01 -3.37
C GLN A 66 0.02 6.13 -2.44
N LEU A 67 -1.28 6.44 -2.53
CA LEU A 67 -1.96 7.44 -1.70
C LEU A 67 -2.44 6.80 -0.39
N GLU A 68 -1.55 6.73 0.60
CA GLU A 68 -1.79 6.05 1.88
C GLU A 68 -2.98 6.64 2.66
N ASP A 69 -3.12 7.97 2.68
CA ASP A 69 -4.23 8.63 3.38
C ASP A 69 -5.58 8.28 2.77
N VAL A 70 -5.67 8.31 1.45
CA VAL A 70 -6.89 7.95 0.73
C VAL A 70 -7.18 6.46 0.89
N ALA A 71 -6.16 5.60 0.83
CA ALA A 71 -6.30 4.15 1.03
C ALA A 71 -6.83 3.83 2.43
N ARG A 72 -6.33 4.50 3.46
CA ARG A 72 -6.80 4.36 4.84
C ARG A 72 -8.25 4.80 5.00
N LEU A 73 -8.62 5.95 4.45
CA LEU A 73 -10.00 6.45 4.52
C LEU A 73 -10.97 5.53 3.77
N SER A 74 -10.57 5.03 2.60
CA SER A 74 -11.37 4.07 1.82
C SER A 74 -11.51 2.73 2.56
N ALA A 75 -10.44 2.23 3.18
CA ALA A 75 -10.50 1.01 3.99
C ALA A 75 -11.43 1.14 5.20
N GLN A 76 -11.44 2.30 5.85
CA GLN A 76 -12.41 2.60 6.92
C GLN A 76 -13.85 2.57 6.40
N GLU A 77 -14.08 3.11 5.20
CA GLU A 77 -15.41 3.14 4.59
C GLU A 77 -15.89 1.75 4.16
N VAL A 78 -15.00 0.91 3.60
CA VAL A 78 -15.28 -0.51 3.33
C VAL A 78 -15.68 -1.24 4.62
N ARG A 79 -14.95 -1.00 5.72
CA ARG A 79 -15.27 -1.57 7.03
C ARG A 79 -16.63 -1.08 7.55
N ARG A 80 -16.89 0.23 7.45
CA ARG A 80 -18.13 0.87 7.90
C ARG A 80 -19.35 0.32 7.18
N GLN A 81 -19.25 0.16 5.86
CA GLN A 81 -20.34 -0.32 5.02
C GLN A 81 -20.50 -1.85 5.03
N GLN A 82 -19.57 -2.60 5.66
CA GLN A 82 -19.54 -4.07 5.65
C GLN A 82 -19.71 -4.71 4.26
N LYS A 83 -19.35 -3.99 3.19
CA LYS A 83 -19.39 -4.46 1.79
C LYS A 83 -18.19 -5.36 1.49
N GLN A 84 -17.99 -6.41 2.29
CA GLN A 84 -16.86 -7.34 2.16
C GLN A 84 -17.02 -8.32 0.98
N HIS A 85 -18.20 -8.39 0.37
CA HIS A 85 -18.62 -9.49 -0.51
C HIS A 85 -18.99 -9.12 -1.95
N GLY A 86 -18.49 -8.00 -2.47
CA GLY A 86 -18.60 -7.68 -3.88
C GLY A 86 -17.25 -7.30 -4.44
N LEU A 87 -16.38 -8.28 -4.73
CA LEU A 87 -15.35 -8.05 -5.74
C LEU A 87 -16.12 -7.85 -7.05
N GLY A 88 -16.54 -6.62 -7.33
CA GLY A 88 -16.92 -6.25 -8.68
C GLY A 88 -15.74 -6.56 -9.60
N GLU A 89 -16.02 -6.83 -10.88
CA GLU A 89 -14.99 -7.18 -11.87
C GLU A 89 -13.83 -6.16 -11.92
N GLU A 90 -14.04 -4.93 -11.44
CA GLU A 90 -13.03 -3.87 -11.34
C GLU A 90 -12.03 -4.02 -10.16
N ALA A 91 -12.24 -4.98 -9.27
CA ALA A 91 -11.29 -5.33 -8.22
C ALA A 91 -10.13 -6.22 -8.73
N GLU A 92 -10.16 -6.62 -10.00
CA GLU A 92 -9.11 -7.43 -10.63
C GLU A 92 -7.76 -6.69 -10.70
N GLU A 93 -7.77 -5.35 -10.55
CA GLU A 93 -6.56 -4.54 -10.52
C GLU A 93 -5.87 -4.48 -9.16
N LEU A 94 -6.49 -5.00 -8.10
CA LEU A 94 -5.81 -5.10 -6.80
C LEU A 94 -4.81 -6.25 -6.82
N THR A 95 -3.56 -5.94 -6.45
CA THR A 95 -2.62 -7.00 -6.08
C THR A 95 -3.20 -7.80 -4.92
N ALA A 96 -3.15 -9.14 -4.99
CA ALA A 96 -3.66 -10.04 -3.94
C ALA A 96 -3.17 -9.65 -2.53
N GLY A 97 -1.94 -9.11 -2.41
CA GLY A 97 -1.40 -8.61 -1.15
C GLY A 97 -2.12 -7.37 -0.59
N ALA A 98 -2.58 -6.45 -1.43
CA ALA A 98 -3.33 -5.26 -1.00
C ALA A 98 -4.71 -5.66 -0.49
N TYR A 99 -5.41 -6.53 -1.21
CA TYR A 99 -6.69 -7.08 -0.76
C TYR A 99 -6.55 -7.87 0.56
N HIS A 100 -5.51 -8.70 0.68
CA HIS A 100 -5.24 -9.43 1.92
C HIS A 100 -4.96 -8.50 3.11
N ARG A 101 -4.26 -7.37 2.89
CA ARG A 101 -4.06 -6.34 3.93
C ARG A 101 -5.37 -5.69 4.36
N LEU A 102 -6.26 -5.39 3.41
CA LEU A 102 -7.59 -4.85 3.70
C LEU A 102 -8.45 -5.83 4.52
N LEU A 103 -8.49 -7.10 4.11
CA LEU A 103 -9.20 -8.15 4.87
C LEU A 103 -8.63 -8.29 6.28
N ARG A 104 -7.30 -8.29 6.42
CA ARG A 104 -6.63 -8.34 7.73
C ARG A 104 -6.97 -7.13 8.59
N TYR A 105 -7.04 -5.94 8.01
CA TYR A 105 -7.46 -4.71 8.70
C TYR A 105 -8.90 -4.83 9.22
N CYS A 106 -9.82 -5.34 8.40
CA CYS A 106 -11.21 -5.59 8.80
C CYS A 106 -11.32 -6.61 9.94
N GLN A 107 -10.45 -7.64 9.97
CA GLN A 107 -10.44 -8.67 11.00
C GLN A 107 -9.85 -8.20 12.34
N LEU A 108 -8.84 -7.31 12.33
CA LEU A 108 -8.07 -6.92 13.52
C LEU A 108 -8.78 -5.94 14.47
N SER A 109 -10.01 -5.55 14.14
CA SER A 109 -11.08 -4.91 14.93
C SER A 109 -10.78 -3.77 15.93
N ASP A 110 -9.68 -3.70 16.69
CA ASP A 110 -9.45 -2.58 17.62
C ASP A 110 -8.03 -2.45 18.23
N ARG A 111 -7.02 -3.16 17.73
CA ARG A 111 -5.70 -3.23 18.41
C ARG A 111 -4.49 -2.80 17.60
N VAL A 112 -4.66 -1.95 16.59
CA VAL A 112 -3.50 -1.49 15.79
C VAL A 112 -3.25 0.00 16.01
N ILE A 113 -2.55 0.29 17.12
CA ILE A 113 -1.77 1.52 17.30
C ILE A 113 -0.40 1.28 16.66
N LYS A 114 -0.36 1.14 15.33
CA LYS A 114 0.85 1.21 14.51
C LYS A 114 0.47 1.87 13.19
N PRO A 115 1.39 2.60 12.52
CA PRO A 115 1.16 3.05 11.15
C PRO A 115 1.00 1.80 10.27
N PHE A 116 -0.25 1.43 9.99
CA PHE A 116 -0.57 0.34 9.09
C PHE A 116 -0.48 0.91 7.68
N SER A 117 0.52 0.47 6.91
CA SER A 117 0.59 0.82 5.49
C SER A 117 -0.25 -0.15 4.68
N PHE A 118 -1.18 0.42 3.91
CA PHE A 118 -2.03 -0.27 2.96
C PHE A 118 -1.37 -0.36 1.58
N CYS A 119 -0.72 0.73 1.14
CA CYS A 119 -0.15 0.85 -0.20
C CYS A 119 1.19 0.11 -0.31
N HIS A 120 2.02 0.17 0.73
CA HIS A 120 3.27 -0.57 0.76
C HIS A 120 3.07 -1.88 1.49
N PRO A 121 3.51 -3.03 0.93
CA PRO A 121 3.77 -4.16 1.79
C PRO A 121 4.81 -3.68 2.79
N VAL A 122 4.46 -3.65 4.08
CA VAL A 122 5.46 -3.52 5.14
C VAL A 122 6.42 -4.67 4.91
N ARG A 123 7.53 -4.40 4.20
CA ARG A 123 8.69 -5.27 4.21
C ARG A 123 8.97 -5.45 5.68
N ALA A 124 9.13 -6.69 6.13
CA ALA A 124 9.37 -7.03 7.53
C ALA A 124 10.71 -6.46 8.09
N GLY A 125 11.20 -5.32 7.57
CA GLY A 125 12.39 -4.61 8.00
C GLY A 125 12.35 -3.07 7.87
N GLU A 126 11.28 -2.43 7.37
CA GLU A 126 11.24 -0.95 7.26
C GLU A 126 10.56 -0.32 8.48
N GLY A 127 11.25 -0.51 9.60
CA GLY A 127 11.01 0.11 10.90
C GLY A 127 12.29 0.13 11.70
N ALA A 128 13.42 0.37 11.04
CA ALA A 128 14.72 0.55 11.68
C ALA A 128 15.08 2.03 11.65
N THR A 129 14.42 2.81 12.51
CA THR A 129 15.11 3.93 13.14
C THR A 129 16.36 3.34 13.78
N SER A 130 17.52 3.87 13.40
CA SER A 130 18.85 3.54 13.91
C SER A 130 18.84 3.33 15.43
N THR A 131 18.68 2.08 15.87
CA THR A 131 19.19 1.58 17.13
C THR A 131 19.65 0.15 16.88
N ALA A 132 20.96 -0.03 16.93
CA ALA A 132 21.62 -1.33 16.86
C ALA A 132 20.95 -2.31 17.82
N THR A 133 20.23 -3.28 17.28
CA THR A 133 19.85 -4.51 17.97
C THR A 133 20.38 -5.68 17.14
N PRO A 134 21.07 -6.65 17.77
CA PRO A 134 21.74 -7.69 17.04
C PRO A 134 20.72 -8.61 16.36
N VAL A 135 20.99 -8.82 15.08
CA VAL A 135 20.26 -9.57 14.07
C VAL A 135 19.73 -10.91 14.61
N ALA A 136 18.47 -11.17 14.25
CA ALA A 136 17.69 -12.35 14.58
C ALA A 136 18.50 -13.66 14.53
N SER A 137 18.35 -14.47 15.58
CA SER A 137 18.77 -15.86 15.58
C SER A 137 18.09 -16.57 14.41
N VAL A 138 18.88 -17.08 13.47
CA VAL A 138 18.38 -17.97 12.41
C VAL A 138 17.68 -19.19 13.04
N PRO A 139 16.65 -19.76 12.38
CA PRO A 139 15.97 -20.94 12.89
C PRO A 139 16.84 -22.20 12.75
N TYR A 140 16.46 -23.25 13.49
CA TYR A 140 17.04 -24.59 13.36
C TYR A 140 17.02 -25.06 11.90
N PRO A 141 18.07 -25.71 11.39
CA PRO A 141 19.27 -26.20 12.08
C PRO A 141 20.44 -25.20 12.17
N PHE A 142 20.30 -23.98 11.65
CA PHE A 142 21.42 -23.03 11.48
C PHE A 142 21.79 -22.22 12.74
N ASN A 143 21.26 -22.62 13.90
CA ASN A 143 21.49 -22.02 15.22
C ASN A 143 22.09 -23.01 16.24
N MET A 144 22.55 -24.17 15.80
CA MET A 144 23.15 -25.17 16.70
C MET A 144 24.54 -24.72 17.16
N GLY A 145 24.77 -24.74 18.48
CA GLY A 145 26.08 -24.44 19.08
C GLY A 145 27.16 -25.48 18.82
N SER A 146 26.82 -26.61 18.19
CA SER A 146 27.76 -27.65 17.78
C SER A 146 28.48 -27.35 16.46
N ALA A 147 28.14 -26.25 15.79
CA ALA A 147 28.70 -25.94 14.47
C ALA A 147 30.19 -25.57 14.49
N ASP A 148 30.91 -26.00 13.46
CA ASP A 148 32.35 -25.78 13.31
C ASP A 148 32.69 -24.51 12.49
N VAL A 149 31.71 -23.95 11.78
CA VAL A 149 31.87 -22.77 10.92
C VAL A 149 30.66 -21.84 11.05
N VAL A 150 30.92 -20.53 11.00
CA VAL A 150 29.88 -19.49 10.95
C VAL A 150 29.98 -18.73 9.64
N LEU A 151 28.94 -18.81 8.80
CA LEU A 151 28.81 -17.99 7.60
C LEU A 151 28.11 -16.67 7.97
N ARG A 152 28.67 -15.55 7.52
CA ARG A 152 28.09 -14.22 7.73
C ARG A 152 27.61 -13.64 6.40
N SER A 153 26.33 -13.36 6.31
CA SER A 153 25.75 -12.66 5.15
C SER A 153 26.00 -11.15 5.23
N LEU A 154 25.88 -10.46 4.10
CA LEU A 154 26.09 -9.01 3.96
C LEU A 154 25.15 -8.18 4.86
N ASP A 155 23.96 -8.70 5.12
CA ASP A 155 22.97 -8.17 6.06
C ASP A 155 23.30 -8.44 7.54
N GLY A 156 24.43 -9.08 7.83
CA GLY A 156 24.92 -9.34 9.18
C GLY A 156 24.36 -10.60 9.85
N VAL A 157 23.53 -11.39 9.14
CA VAL A 157 23.00 -12.66 9.65
C VAL A 157 24.11 -13.70 9.76
N LYS A 158 24.12 -14.46 10.87
CA LYS A 158 25.10 -15.54 11.15
C LYS A 158 24.44 -16.91 11.02
N PHE A 159 24.99 -17.77 10.17
CA PHE A 159 24.55 -19.15 9.98
C PHE A 159 25.60 -20.11 10.54
N HIS A 160 25.21 -20.93 11.51
CA HIS A 160 26.05 -21.95 12.10
C HIS A 160 25.96 -23.22 11.26
N VAL A 161 27.08 -23.64 10.65
CA VAL A 161 27.15 -24.79 9.74
C VAL A 161 28.34 -25.69 10.07
N HIS A 162 28.23 -26.98 9.72
CA HIS A 162 29.33 -27.93 9.89
C HIS A 162 30.19 -28.01 8.64
N ARG A 163 31.51 -28.12 8.82
CA ARG A 163 32.48 -28.22 7.71
C ARG A 163 32.23 -29.40 6.78
N VAL A 164 31.58 -30.46 7.26
CA VAL A 164 31.21 -31.65 6.47
C VAL A 164 30.34 -31.28 5.26
N PHE A 165 29.62 -30.17 5.29
CA PHE A 165 28.73 -29.71 4.21
C PHE A 165 29.35 -28.62 3.32
N LEU A 166 30.59 -28.21 3.58
CA LEU A 166 31.34 -27.24 2.78
C LEU A 166 32.41 -28.01 1.98
N CYS A 167 32.06 -28.39 0.74
CA CYS A 167 33.00 -28.97 -0.21
C CYS A 167 34.04 -27.95 -0.69
#